data_AF-A0A497KSV0-F1
#
_entry.id   AF-A0A497KSV0-F1
#
_cell.length_a   1.000
_cell.length_b   1.000
_cell.length_c   1.000
_cell.angle_alpha   90.00
_cell.angle_beta   90.00
_cell.angle_gamma   90.00
#
_symmetry.space_group_name_H-M   'P 1'
#
loop_
_entity.id
_entity.type
_entity.pdbx_description
1 polymer ?
#
loop_
_entity_poly.entity_id
_entity_poly.type
_entity_poly.pdbx_seq_one_letter_code
_entity_poly.pdbx_strand_id
1 'polypeptide(L)'
;ATKVHPVAKVALKILGVKTARELAEVMAAVGLAQNLAALRALAHEGIQRGHMSLHARNIAIMAGATGEIIDVIAERMVKERKIRMDRAKELLEEYQRKT
;
A
#
# COMPACT_ATOMS: atom_id res chain seq x y z
N ALA A 1 9.39 -36.42 0.08
CA ALA A 1 8.38 -35.38 -0.23
C ALA A 1 8.28 -35.10 -1.74
N THR A 2 9.30 -34.53 -2.39
CA THR A 2 9.26 -34.09 -3.81
C THR A 2 8.97 -35.19 -4.84
N LYS A 3 9.40 -36.44 -4.57
CA LYS A 3 9.13 -37.61 -5.42
C LYS A 3 7.90 -38.44 -5.01
N VAL A 4 7.19 -38.06 -3.96
CA VAL A 4 6.07 -38.86 -3.40
C VAL A 4 4.78 -38.06 -3.48
N HIS A 5 4.82 -36.77 -3.12
CA HIS A 5 3.66 -35.90 -3.13
C HIS A 5 3.24 -35.57 -4.58
N PRO A 6 2.01 -35.90 -5.01
CA PRO A 6 1.57 -35.69 -6.39
C PRO A 6 1.72 -34.24 -6.88
N VAL A 7 1.34 -33.26 -6.06
CA VAL A 7 1.48 -31.83 -6.40
C VAL A 7 2.93 -31.42 -6.61
N ALA A 8 3.87 -31.92 -5.80
CA ALA A 8 5.28 -31.57 -5.94
C ALA A 8 5.87 -32.14 -7.24
N LYS A 9 5.44 -33.34 -7.67
CA LYS A 9 5.82 -33.89 -8.98
C LYS A 9 5.31 -33.03 -10.13
N VAL A 10 4.06 -32.59 -10.06
CA VAL A 10 3.46 -31.74 -11.09
C VAL A 10 4.18 -30.39 -11.15
N ALA A 11 4.46 -29.76 -10.00
CA ALA A 11 5.19 -28.50 -9.95
C ALA A 11 6.59 -28.60 -10.59
N LEU A 12 7.36 -29.67 -10.29
CA LEU A 12 8.65 -29.90 -10.92
C LEU A 12 8.54 -30.18 -12.42
N LYS A 13 7.49 -30.89 -12.85
CA LYS A 13 7.22 -31.14 -14.27
C LYS A 13 6.90 -29.85 -15.03
N ILE A 14 6.10 -28.96 -14.45
CA ILE A 14 5.79 -27.63 -15.01
C ILE A 14 7.07 -26.80 -15.11
N LEU A 15 7.90 -26.82 -14.06
CA LEU A 15 9.13 -26.05 -14.01
C LEU A 15 10.21 -26.57 -14.99
N GLY A 16 10.17 -27.86 -15.35
CA GLY A 16 11.07 -28.45 -16.35
C GLY A 16 12.52 -28.62 -15.92
N VAL A 17 12.83 -28.45 -14.62
CA VAL A 17 14.18 -28.61 -14.06
C VAL A 17 14.58 -30.07 -14.02
N LYS A 18 15.83 -30.34 -14.43
CA LYS A 18 16.43 -31.68 -14.52
C LYS A 18 17.34 -31.97 -13.34
N THR A 19 17.90 -30.94 -12.71
CA THR A 19 18.84 -31.09 -11.60
C THR A 19 18.40 -30.28 -10.38
N ALA A 20 18.87 -30.71 -9.19
CA ALA A 20 18.65 -29.95 -7.96
C ALA A 20 19.33 -28.56 -8.01
N ARG A 21 20.42 -28.45 -8.78
CA ARG A 21 21.12 -27.17 -8.99
C ARG A 21 20.27 -26.19 -9.79
N GLU A 22 19.67 -26.64 -10.90
CA GLU A 22 18.74 -25.80 -11.68
C GLU A 22 17.57 -25.34 -10.82
N LEU A 23 17.00 -26.22 -9.99
CA LEU A 23 15.95 -25.83 -9.05
C LEU A 23 16.45 -24.75 -8.07
N ALA A 24 17.64 -24.89 -7.51
CA ALA A 24 18.21 -23.91 -6.58
C ALA A 24 18.43 -22.54 -7.25
N GLU A 25 18.93 -22.53 -8.49
CA GLU A 25 19.13 -21.31 -9.28
C GLU A 25 17.81 -20.59 -9.57
N VAL A 26 16.76 -21.34 -9.94
CA VAL A 26 15.40 -20.77 -10.11
C VAL A 26 14.85 -20.21 -8.81
N MET A 27 15.01 -20.92 -7.69
CA MET A 27 14.53 -20.44 -6.39
C MET A 27 15.27 -19.15 -5.96
N ALA A 28 16.57 -19.07 -6.20
CA ALA A 28 17.35 -17.85 -5.94
C ALA A 28 16.85 -16.67 -6.79
N ALA A 29 16.60 -16.90 -8.09
CA ALA A 29 16.06 -15.88 -8.98
C ALA A 29 14.67 -15.39 -8.56
N VAL A 30 13.78 -16.31 -8.16
CA VAL A 30 12.45 -15.97 -7.62
C VAL A 30 12.59 -15.16 -6.34
N GLY A 31 13.51 -15.53 -5.44
CA GLY A 31 13.78 -14.77 -4.22
C GLY A 31 14.23 -13.34 -4.50
N LEU A 32 15.12 -13.14 -5.47
CA LEU A 32 15.56 -11.82 -5.91
C LEU A 32 14.42 -11.01 -6.54
N ALA A 33 13.60 -11.62 -7.40
CA ALA A 33 12.44 -10.98 -8.00
C ALA A 33 11.42 -10.55 -6.94
N GLN A 34 11.17 -11.40 -5.94
CA GLN A 34 10.28 -11.10 -4.82
C GLN A 34 10.83 -9.97 -3.95
N ASN A 35 12.13 -9.98 -3.64
CA ASN A 35 12.78 -8.90 -2.90
C ASN A 35 12.66 -7.56 -3.64
N LEU A 36 12.98 -7.54 -4.94
CA LEU A 36 12.85 -6.35 -5.77
C LEU A 36 11.42 -5.84 -5.82
N ALA A 37 10.43 -6.72 -6.01
CA ALA A 37 9.02 -6.34 -6.02
C ALA A 37 8.58 -5.73 -4.69
N ALA A 38 9.01 -6.30 -3.55
CA ALA A 38 8.72 -5.77 -2.23
C ALA A 38 9.35 -4.38 -2.01
N LEU A 39 10.64 -4.23 -2.33
CA LEU A 39 11.33 -2.93 -2.25
C LEU A 39 10.68 -1.90 -3.16
N ARG A 40 10.34 -2.28 -4.39
CA ARG A 40 9.64 -1.40 -5.33
C ARG A 40 8.28 -0.97 -4.79
N ALA A 41 7.50 -1.88 -4.22
CA ALA A 41 6.21 -1.56 -3.62
C ALA A 41 6.37 -0.56 -2.45
N LEU A 42 7.33 -0.81 -1.54
CA LEU A 42 7.59 0.08 -0.40
C LEU A 42 8.10 1.46 -0.83
N ALA A 43 8.92 1.52 -1.89
CA ALA A 43 9.47 2.76 -2.42
C ALA A 43 8.51 3.49 -3.38
N HIS A 44 7.41 2.86 -3.81
CA HIS A 44 6.53 3.46 -4.80
C HIS A 44 5.56 4.46 -4.17
N GLU A 45 5.51 5.66 -4.75
CA GLU A 45 4.61 6.74 -4.32
C GLU A 45 3.14 6.34 -4.33
N GLY A 46 2.70 5.40 -5.18
CA GLY A 46 1.30 4.99 -5.24
C GLY A 46 0.76 4.48 -3.91
N ILE A 47 1.53 3.65 -3.19
CA ILE A 47 1.16 3.12 -1.88
C ILE A 47 1.17 4.24 -0.83
N GLN A 48 2.20 5.10 -0.86
CA GLN A 48 2.31 6.23 0.05
C GLN A 48 1.20 7.26 -0.15
N ARG A 49 0.84 7.59 -1.40
CA ARG A 49 -0.26 8.50 -1.74
C ARG A 49 -1.59 7.96 -1.23
N GLY A 50 -1.87 6.67 -1.44
CA GLY A 50 -3.07 6.03 -0.89
C GLY A 50 -3.14 6.10 0.64
N HIS A 51 -2.02 5.82 1.32
CA HIS A 51 -1.93 5.94 2.77
C HIS A 51 -2.10 7.38 3.25
N MET A 52 -1.51 8.37 2.57
CA MET A 52 -1.65 9.78 2.91
C MET A 52 -3.07 10.31 2.69
N SER A 53 -3.78 9.86 1.64
CA SER A 53 -5.19 10.19 1.44
C SER A 53 -6.06 9.65 2.58
N LEU A 54 -5.86 8.39 2.99
CA LEU A 54 -6.56 7.81 4.13
C LEU A 54 -6.20 8.54 5.44
N HIS A 55 -4.91 8.87 5.63
CA HIS A 55 -4.44 9.60 6.78
C HIS A 55 -5.08 11.00 6.88
N ALA A 56 -5.18 11.74 5.78
CA ALA A 56 -5.86 13.03 5.74
C ALA A 56 -7.34 12.91 6.11
N ARG A 57 -8.06 11.90 5.60
CA ARG A 57 -9.45 11.64 5.98
C ARG A 57 -9.58 11.32 7.48
N ASN A 58 -8.69 10.49 8.02
CA ASN A 58 -8.68 10.16 9.44
C ASN A 58 -8.45 11.40 10.31
N ILE A 59 -7.55 12.31 9.92
CA ILE A 59 -7.35 13.58 10.63
C ILE A 59 -8.62 14.44 10.57
N ALA A 60 -9.27 14.53 9.41
CA ALA A 60 -10.52 15.30 9.28
C ALA A 60 -11.62 14.73 10.20
N ILE A 61 -11.79 13.40 10.24
CA ILE A 61 -12.74 12.72 11.14
C ILE A 61 -12.42 13.01 12.60
N MET A 62 -11.15 12.87 13.01
CA MET A 62 -10.71 13.16 14.38
C MET A 62 -10.89 14.63 14.77
N ALA A 63 -10.85 15.55 13.80
CA ALA A 63 -11.15 16.97 14.02
C ALA A 63 -12.65 17.25 14.18
N GLY A 64 -13.52 16.26 13.94
CA GLY A 64 -14.98 16.36 14.07
C GLY A 64 -15.72 16.54 12.75
N ALA A 65 -15.05 16.40 11.59
CA ALA A 65 -15.72 16.42 10.30
C ALA A 65 -16.63 15.19 10.14
N THR A 66 -17.82 15.37 9.57
CA THR A 66 -18.79 14.31 9.32
C THR A 66 -19.37 14.40 7.92
N GLY A 67 -19.84 13.26 7.39
CA GLY A 67 -20.45 13.19 6.06
C GLY A 67 -19.54 13.72 4.95
N GLU A 68 -20.10 14.49 4.04
CA GLU A 68 -19.43 15.03 2.85
C GLU A 68 -18.29 16.00 3.19
N ILE A 69 -18.31 16.62 4.38
CA ILE A 69 -17.29 17.58 4.83
C ILE A 69 -15.92 16.92 5.03
N ILE A 70 -15.88 15.62 5.36
CA ILE A 70 -14.63 14.87 5.54
C ILE A 70 -13.74 14.97 4.31
N ASP A 71 -14.34 14.75 3.13
CA ASP A 71 -13.58 14.72 1.88
C ASP A 71 -13.15 16.13 1.47
N VAL A 72 -14.00 17.14 1.71
CA VAL A 72 -13.66 18.55 1.47
C VAL A 72 -12.46 18.99 2.31
N ILE A 73 -12.45 18.68 3.61
CA ILE A 73 -11.36 19.06 4.51
C ILE A 73 -10.10 18.26 4.20
N ALA A 74 -10.22 16.95 3.96
CA ALA A 74 -9.09 16.10 3.60
C ALA A 74 -8.41 16.58 2.30
N GLU A 75 -9.17 16.91 1.25
CA GLU A 75 -8.63 17.45 0.01
C GLU A 75 -7.93 18.79 0.20
N ARG A 76 -8.50 19.70 1.00
CA ARG A 76 -7.86 20.99 1.33
C ARG A 76 -6.54 20.79 2.06
N MET A 77 -6.49 19.91 3.06
CA MET A 77 -5.24 19.58 3.77
C MET A 77 -4.16 19.03 2.83
N VAL A 78 -4.54 18.14 1.90
CA VAL A 78 -3.62 17.57 0.90
C VAL A 78 -3.11 18.66 -0.06
N LYS A 79 -4.01 19.51 -0.59
CA LYS A 79 -3.66 20.63 -1.47
C LYS A 79 -2.71 21.62 -0.80
N GLU A 80 -2.92 21.91 0.48
CA GLU A 80 -2.06 22.81 1.27
C GLU A 80 -0.77 22.15 1.77
N ARG A 81 -0.60 20.83 1.59
CA ARG A 81 0.47 20.01 2.20
C ARG A 81 0.54 20.19 3.73
N LYS A 82 -0.60 20.39 4.38
CA LYS A 82 -0.74 20.60 5.83
C LYS A 82 -1.71 19.57 6.41
N ILE A 83 -1.25 18.33 6.55
CA ILE A 83 -2.03 17.21 7.10
C ILE A 83 -1.74 17.12 8.60
N ARG A 84 -2.41 17.97 9.38
CA ARG A 84 -2.23 18.09 10.85
C ARG A 84 -3.56 18.46 11.52
N MET A 85 -3.68 18.11 12.80
CA MET A 85 -4.92 18.27 13.58
C MET A 85 -5.36 19.72 13.76
N ASP A 86 -4.41 20.62 14.03
CA ASP A 86 -4.64 22.06 14.13
C ASP A 86 -5.25 22.62 12.85
N ARG A 87 -4.64 22.30 11.69
CA ARG A 87 -5.15 22.78 10.40
C ARG A 87 -6.51 22.19 10.05
N ALA A 88 -6.76 20.93 10.41
CA ALA A 88 -8.05 20.30 10.19
C ALA A 88 -9.18 21.01 10.96
N LYS A 89 -8.92 21.43 12.20
CA LYS A 89 -9.87 22.22 13.01
C LYS A 89 -10.11 23.60 12.42
N GLU A 90 -9.05 24.32 12.01
CA GLU A 90 -9.18 25.61 11.33
C GLU A 90 -10.06 25.50 10.06
N LEU A 91 -9.81 24.47 9.24
CA LEU A 91 -10.57 24.23 8.02
C LEU A 91 -12.04 23.90 8.30
N LEU A 92 -12.32 23.17 9.37
CA LEU A 92 -13.69 22.88 9.80
C LEU A 92 -14.43 24.16 10.24
N GLU A 93 -13.78 25.01 11.03
CA GLU A 93 -14.34 26.29 11.46
C GLU A 93 -14.53 27.28 10.29
N GLU A 94 -13.60 27.30 9.32
CA GLU A 94 -13.74 28.10 8.09
C GLU A 94 -14.98 27.66 7.28
N TYR A 95 -15.22 26.35 7.20
CA TYR A 95 -16.35 25.79 6.48
C TYR A 95 -17.68 26.13 7.16
N GLN A 96 -17.73 25.99 8.49
CA GLN A 96 -18.91 26.34 9.30
C GLN A 96 -19.23 27.84 9.29
N ARG A 97 -18.23 28.73 9.19
CA ARG A 97 -18.46 30.18 9.10
C ARG A 97 -18.97 30.67 7.75
N LYS A 98 -18.78 29.88 6.68
CA LYS A 98 -19.22 30.21 5.31
C LYS A 98 -20.62 29.69 4.97
N THR A 99 -21.19 28.85 5.83
CA THR A 99 -22.54 28.29 5.70
C THR A 99 -23.44 28.97 6.71
#